data_AF-A0A7S4G074-F1
#
_entry.id   AF-A0A7S4G074-F1
#
_cell.length_a   1.000
_cell.length_b   1.000
_cell.length_c   1.000
_cell.angle_alpha   90.00
_cell.angle_beta   90.00
_cell.angle_gamma   90.00
#
_symmetry.space_group_name_H-M   'P 1'
#
loop_
_entity.id
_entity.type
_entity.pdbx_description
1 polymer ?
#
loop_
_entity_poly.entity_id
_entity_poly.type
_entity_poly.pdbx_seq_one_letter_code
_entity_poly.pdbx_strand_id
1 'polypeptide(L)'
;RAGPSVPAPVQTKKCRGPAVVSSFNAYLSKLDQCSEREFIEQDGELNVVETFKIRGSQSNLSRNRKEIDDYEERLLAEEIPADHAGPQLAWPPTEESLGTLLEHLKCNCRTTLHRSYVAKALVGARELYSKGSSSLLEIEVDSGNHQKLIVVGDLHGQINDLLWILHIHGLPNPAGAQYLFNGDFVDRGEYGMEVLTLLCTMKCLWPNSVHLNRGNHETLNANIAYGFAPECIHKYSNEMMQICQWLFEALPLVHIVTSKEASAWATQAGYPTVKIMVVHGGLPRRDKVTLEDISEIFRFQDIPTRPKTEEAELLFDLLWADPLETRGRE
;
A
#
# COMPACT_ATOMS: atom_id res chain seq x y z
N ARG A 1 24.73 -47.24 -41.90
CA ARG A 1 23.38 -47.56 -41.40
C ARG A 1 23.22 -46.90 -40.04
N ALA A 2 22.28 -45.96 -39.93
CA ALA A 2 21.72 -45.31 -38.73
C ALA A 2 22.68 -44.78 -37.64
N GLY A 3 22.82 -43.45 -37.56
CA GLY A 3 23.28 -42.75 -36.37
C GLY A 3 22.19 -42.67 -35.29
N PRO A 4 22.54 -42.25 -34.05
CA PRO A 4 21.59 -42.22 -32.94
C PRO A 4 20.55 -41.11 -33.13
N SER A 5 19.30 -41.46 -32.87
CA SER A 5 18.12 -40.59 -32.96
C SER A 5 18.15 -39.44 -31.96
N VAL A 6 17.89 -38.23 -32.44
CA VAL A 6 17.58 -37.03 -31.65
C VAL A 6 16.21 -37.22 -30.97
N PRO A 7 16.05 -36.98 -29.66
CA PRO A 7 14.74 -36.96 -29.04
C PRO A 7 13.98 -35.70 -29.47
N ALA A 8 12.70 -35.87 -29.82
CA ALA A 8 11.78 -34.79 -30.17
C ALA A 8 11.65 -33.76 -29.02
N PRO A 9 11.42 -32.48 -29.32
CA PRO A 9 11.24 -31.46 -28.29
C PRO A 9 9.98 -31.76 -27.46
N VAL A 10 10.17 -31.84 -26.14
CA VAL A 10 9.09 -31.92 -25.16
C VAL A 10 8.20 -30.69 -25.34
N GLN A 11 6.94 -30.92 -25.74
CA GLN A 11 5.91 -29.87 -25.71
C GLN A 11 5.76 -29.40 -24.26
N THR A 12 6.18 -28.17 -23.97
CA THR A 12 5.83 -27.47 -22.75
C THR A 12 4.30 -27.36 -22.70
N LYS A 13 3.65 -28.14 -21.83
CA LYS A 13 2.25 -27.94 -21.48
C LYS A 13 2.13 -26.50 -20.95
N LYS A 14 1.47 -25.63 -21.71
CA LYS A 14 0.97 -24.35 -21.21
C LYS A 14 0.07 -24.65 -20.01
N CYS A 15 0.55 -24.40 -18.80
CA CYS A 15 -0.31 -24.31 -17.63
C CYS A 15 -1.29 -23.16 -17.86
N ARG A 16 -2.52 -23.49 -18.23
CA ARG A 16 -3.62 -22.53 -18.27
C ARG A 16 -3.96 -22.20 -16.81
N GLY A 17 -3.55 -21.02 -16.34
CA GLY A 17 -4.09 -20.42 -15.14
C GLY A 17 -5.60 -20.16 -15.29
N PRO A 18 -6.32 -19.91 -14.17
CA PRO A 18 -7.76 -19.70 -14.18
C PRO A 18 -8.13 -18.51 -15.09
N ALA A 19 -9.34 -18.57 -15.64
CA ALA A 19 -9.85 -17.73 -16.74
C ALA A 19 -9.73 -16.19 -16.53
N VAL A 20 -9.44 -15.72 -15.31
CA VAL A 20 -9.37 -14.29 -14.98
C VAL A 20 -8.07 -13.61 -15.44
N VAL A 21 -6.94 -14.34 -15.53
CA VAL A 21 -5.71 -13.81 -16.14
C VAL A 21 -5.91 -13.54 -17.64
N SER A 22 -6.86 -14.24 -18.29
CA SER A 22 -7.18 -14.01 -19.70
C SER A 22 -8.07 -12.80 -19.92
N SER A 23 -9.01 -12.49 -19.00
CA SER A 23 -9.85 -11.30 -19.08
C SER A 23 -9.07 -10.04 -18.73
N PHE A 24 -8.13 -10.10 -17.78
CA PHE A 24 -7.25 -8.98 -17.47
C PHE A 24 -6.25 -8.70 -18.58
N ASN A 25 -5.60 -9.71 -19.19
CA ASN A 25 -4.72 -9.47 -20.36
C ASN A 25 -5.51 -8.96 -21.58
N ALA A 26 -6.75 -9.39 -21.78
CA ALA A 26 -7.65 -8.83 -22.79
C ALA A 26 -8.07 -7.38 -22.47
N TYR A 27 -8.31 -7.07 -21.20
CA TYR A 27 -8.55 -5.71 -20.69
C TYR A 27 -7.31 -4.81 -20.84
N LEU A 28 -6.12 -5.33 -20.54
CA LEU A 28 -4.83 -4.65 -20.74
C LEU A 28 -4.55 -4.40 -22.24
N SER A 29 -4.91 -5.34 -23.12
CA SER A 29 -4.74 -5.16 -24.58
C SER A 29 -5.66 -4.11 -25.19
N LYS A 30 -6.77 -3.75 -24.51
CA LYS A 30 -7.61 -2.60 -24.88
C LYS A 30 -7.01 -1.26 -24.42
N LEU A 31 -6.00 -1.26 -23.54
CA LEU A 31 -5.33 -0.05 -23.06
C LEU A 31 -4.49 0.64 -24.14
N ASP A 32 -3.98 -0.10 -25.12
CA ASP A 32 -3.20 0.44 -26.26
C ASP A 32 -4.02 1.33 -27.20
N GLN A 33 -5.36 1.29 -27.12
CA GLN A 33 -6.24 2.03 -28.04
C GLN A 33 -6.73 3.39 -27.50
N CYS A 34 -6.37 3.76 -26.26
CA CYS A 34 -6.78 5.03 -25.64
C CYS A 34 -5.62 6.04 -25.48
N SER A 35 -4.50 5.85 -26.19
CA SER A 35 -3.32 6.72 -26.13
C SER A 35 -3.28 7.77 -27.26
N GLU A 36 -4.42 8.33 -27.62
CA GLU A 36 -4.44 9.57 -28.41
C GLU A 36 -5.51 10.50 -27.84
N ARG A 37 -5.08 11.47 -27.01
CA ARG A 37 -5.81 12.73 -26.77
C ARG A 37 -4.89 13.80 -26.18
N GLU A 38 -4.47 14.66 -27.09
CA GLU A 38 -4.17 16.10 -26.98
C GLU A 38 -3.83 16.67 -25.60
N PHE A 39 -2.54 16.95 -25.42
CA PHE A 39 -2.06 17.99 -24.51
C PHE A 39 -2.56 19.34 -25.01
N ILE A 40 -3.47 19.97 -24.27
CA ILE A 40 -3.76 21.39 -24.42
C ILE A 40 -2.94 22.11 -23.36
N GLU A 41 -1.80 22.67 -23.78
CA GLU A 41 -1.13 23.75 -23.03
C GLU A 41 -2.08 24.94 -22.99
N GLN A 42 -2.42 25.40 -21.78
CA GLN A 42 -2.92 26.75 -21.57
C GLN A 42 -2.03 27.45 -20.55
N ASP A 43 -1.54 28.61 -21.00
CA ASP A 43 -0.59 29.48 -20.36
C ASP A 43 -1.02 29.97 -18.97
N GLY A 44 -0.01 30.00 -18.08
CA GLY A 44 0.25 31.05 -17.10
C GLY A 44 -0.91 31.67 -16.32
N GLU A 45 -1.07 31.26 -15.06
CA GLU A 45 -1.01 32.17 -13.90
C GLU A 45 -0.93 31.34 -12.60
N LEU A 46 0.19 31.49 -11.88
CA LEU A 46 0.38 30.99 -10.52
C LEU A 46 -0.56 31.76 -9.59
N ASN A 47 -1.75 31.21 -9.35
CA ASN A 47 -2.63 31.73 -8.32
C ASN A 47 -2.10 31.34 -6.94
N VAL A 48 -1.69 32.39 -6.23
CA VAL A 48 -1.25 32.41 -4.84
C VAL A 48 -2.16 31.53 -3.99
N VAL A 49 -1.57 30.50 -3.39
CA VAL A 49 -2.19 29.68 -2.34
C VAL A 49 -2.60 30.62 -1.20
N GLU A 50 -3.87 31.00 -1.16
CA GLU A 50 -4.47 31.55 0.05
C GLU A 50 -4.32 30.49 1.14
N THR A 51 -3.39 30.76 2.05
CA THR A 51 -3.22 29.98 3.27
C THR A 51 -4.51 30.10 4.05
N PHE A 52 -5.38 29.10 3.91
CA PHE A 52 -6.43 28.85 4.88
C PHE A 52 -5.74 28.65 6.23
N LYS A 53 -5.66 29.72 7.02
CA LYS A 53 -5.43 29.63 8.46
C LYS A 53 -6.52 28.71 9.00
N ILE A 54 -6.19 27.43 9.17
CA ILE A 54 -6.93 26.52 10.02
C ILE A 54 -6.76 27.08 11.44
N ARG A 55 -7.58 28.08 11.78
CA ARG A 55 -7.87 28.49 13.16
C ARG A 55 -8.79 27.43 13.73
N GLY A 56 -8.21 26.27 13.95
CA GLY A 56 -8.80 25.14 14.66
C GLY A 56 -7.63 24.46 15.33
N SER A 57 -7.49 24.72 16.63
CA SER A 57 -6.57 24.02 17.52
C SER A 57 -6.56 22.51 17.22
N GLN A 58 -5.44 21.85 17.51
CA GLN A 58 -5.29 20.38 17.58
C GLN A 58 -6.40 19.65 18.39
N SER A 59 -7.36 20.37 18.97
CA SER A 59 -8.47 19.88 19.78
C SER A 59 -9.70 19.36 19.01
N ASN A 60 -9.79 19.52 17.68
CA ASN A 60 -10.99 19.08 16.93
C ASN A 60 -10.88 17.68 16.29
N LEU A 61 -9.69 17.07 16.32
CA LEU A 61 -9.53 15.67 15.87
C LEU A 61 -9.79 14.66 17.00
N SER A 62 -9.82 15.11 18.27
CA SER A 62 -10.26 14.28 19.39
C SER A 62 -11.79 14.26 19.50
N ARG A 63 -12.49 13.78 18.46
CA ARG A 63 -13.86 13.31 18.66
C ARG A 63 -13.83 12.08 19.57
N ASN A 64 -14.90 11.86 20.32
CA ASN A 64 -15.00 10.72 21.21
C ASN A 64 -14.80 9.43 20.39
N ARG A 65 -13.90 8.52 20.81
CA ARG A 65 -13.62 7.25 20.11
C ARG A 65 -14.90 6.55 19.65
N LYS A 66 -15.90 6.55 20.52
CA LYS A 66 -17.24 6.01 20.26
C LYS A 66 -17.95 6.66 19.07
N GLU A 67 -17.85 7.97 18.88
CA GLU A 67 -18.50 8.67 17.75
C GLU A 67 -17.89 8.25 16.41
N ILE A 68 -16.58 8.00 16.39
CA ILE A 68 -15.90 7.53 15.17
C ILE A 68 -16.21 6.06 14.92
N ASP A 69 -16.26 5.23 15.97
CA ASP A 69 -16.69 3.83 15.84
C ASP A 69 -18.15 3.75 15.31
N ASP A 70 -19.07 4.56 15.85
CA ASP A 70 -20.47 4.67 15.39
C ASP A 70 -20.56 5.21 13.94
N TYR A 71 -19.64 6.12 13.54
CA TYR A 71 -19.55 6.61 12.15
C TYR A 71 -19.07 5.50 11.21
N GLU A 72 -18.04 4.77 11.61
CA GLU A 72 -17.48 3.65 10.87
C GLU A 72 -18.53 2.56 10.64
N GLU A 73 -19.24 2.12 11.69
CA GLU A 73 -20.30 1.11 11.60
C GLU A 73 -21.38 1.52 10.58
N ARG A 74 -21.79 2.80 10.59
CA ARG A 74 -22.75 3.32 9.61
C ARG A 74 -22.23 3.27 8.18
N LEU A 75 -20.96 3.62 7.94
CA LEU A 75 -20.37 3.57 6.60
C LEU A 75 -20.26 2.12 6.09
N LEU A 76 -19.93 1.18 6.97
CA LEU A 76 -19.82 -0.24 6.60
C LEU A 76 -21.19 -0.84 6.29
N ALA A 77 -22.23 -0.45 7.03
CA ALA A 77 -23.61 -0.90 6.83
C ALA A 77 -24.34 -0.17 5.68
N GLU A 78 -23.77 0.91 5.15
CA GLU A 78 -24.40 1.71 4.08
C GLU A 78 -24.53 0.90 2.79
N GLU A 79 -25.78 0.71 2.35
CA GLU A 79 -26.12 0.16 1.04
C GLU A 79 -26.10 1.27 -0.01
N ILE A 80 -25.41 1.00 -1.12
CA ILE A 80 -25.25 1.99 -2.20
C ILE A 80 -26.35 1.74 -3.23
N PRO A 81 -27.16 2.75 -3.55
CA PRO A 81 -28.24 2.60 -4.52
C PRO A 81 -27.76 2.12 -5.89
N ALA A 82 -28.58 1.33 -6.57
CA ALA A 82 -28.27 0.80 -7.90
C ALA A 82 -28.15 1.90 -8.97
N ASP A 83 -28.76 3.07 -8.74
CA ASP A 83 -28.69 4.27 -9.57
C ASP A 83 -27.55 5.22 -9.19
N HIS A 84 -26.68 4.84 -8.24
CA HIS A 84 -25.46 5.58 -7.95
C HIS A 84 -24.60 5.72 -9.21
N ALA A 85 -24.25 6.96 -9.56
CA ALA A 85 -23.53 7.29 -10.79
C ALA A 85 -22.07 6.82 -10.81
N GLY A 86 -21.49 6.49 -9.65
CA GLY A 86 -20.13 5.95 -9.53
C GLY A 86 -20.06 4.44 -9.79
N PRO A 87 -18.88 3.84 -9.58
CA PRO A 87 -18.69 2.42 -9.83
C PRO A 87 -19.50 1.59 -8.83
N GLN A 88 -20.04 0.46 -9.29
CA GLN A 88 -20.68 -0.52 -8.44
C GLN A 88 -19.65 -1.57 -8.03
N LEU A 89 -19.23 -1.54 -6.77
CA LEU A 89 -18.21 -2.43 -6.23
C LEU A 89 -18.84 -3.43 -5.27
N ALA A 90 -18.58 -4.73 -5.51
CA ALA A 90 -18.95 -5.78 -4.57
C ALA A 90 -18.04 -5.76 -3.33
N TRP A 91 -18.59 -6.14 -2.17
CA TRP A 91 -17.81 -6.34 -0.94
C TRP A 91 -18.22 -7.65 -0.24
N PRO A 92 -17.27 -8.50 0.23
CA PRO A 92 -15.81 -8.41 0.10
C PRO A 92 -15.31 -8.25 -1.34
N PRO A 93 -14.14 -7.63 -1.57
CA PRO A 93 -13.71 -7.32 -2.92
C PRO A 93 -13.45 -8.60 -3.72
N THR A 94 -13.75 -8.55 -5.01
CA THR A 94 -13.47 -9.58 -6.00
C THR A 94 -12.53 -9.03 -7.07
N GLU A 95 -11.96 -9.90 -7.90
CA GLU A 95 -11.16 -9.46 -9.05
C GLU A 95 -11.99 -8.62 -10.04
N GLU A 96 -13.29 -8.92 -10.18
CA GLU A 96 -14.22 -8.13 -10.98
C GLU A 96 -14.43 -6.73 -10.40
N SER A 97 -14.72 -6.62 -9.09
CA SER A 97 -14.87 -5.30 -8.46
C SER A 97 -13.58 -4.49 -8.47
N LEU A 98 -12.41 -5.16 -8.33
CA LEU A 98 -11.12 -4.49 -8.49
C LEU A 98 -10.93 -3.97 -9.92
N GLY A 99 -11.33 -4.75 -10.94
CA GLY A 99 -11.34 -4.30 -12.33
C GLY A 99 -12.15 -3.02 -12.53
N THR A 100 -13.38 -2.98 -11.98
CA THR A 100 -14.25 -1.80 -12.02
C THR A 100 -13.62 -0.60 -11.30
N LEU A 101 -12.99 -0.82 -10.14
CA LEU A 101 -12.27 0.23 -9.41
C LEU A 101 -11.10 0.79 -10.23
N LEU A 102 -10.27 -0.08 -10.83
CA LEU A 102 -9.15 0.32 -11.67
C LEU A 102 -9.61 1.14 -12.88
N GLU A 103 -10.71 0.73 -13.53
CA GLU A 103 -11.29 1.48 -14.65
C GLU A 103 -11.78 2.85 -14.20
N HIS A 104 -12.47 2.92 -13.06
CA HIS A 104 -12.92 4.19 -12.48
C HIS A 104 -11.75 5.11 -12.17
N LEU A 105 -10.70 4.62 -11.50
CA LEU A 105 -9.52 5.41 -11.16
C LEU A 105 -8.76 5.85 -12.41
N LYS A 106 -8.73 5.06 -13.49
CA LYS A 106 -8.09 5.47 -14.74
C LYS A 106 -8.86 6.58 -15.46
N CYS A 107 -10.18 6.43 -15.58
CA CYS A 107 -10.99 7.31 -16.42
C CYS A 107 -11.56 8.51 -15.67
N ASN A 108 -11.71 8.39 -14.36
CA ASN A 108 -12.45 9.33 -13.51
C ASN A 108 -11.76 9.54 -12.15
N CYS A 109 -10.42 9.52 -12.06
CA CYS A 109 -9.69 9.80 -10.81
C CYS A 109 -10.06 11.13 -10.14
N ARG A 110 -10.67 12.07 -10.87
CA ARG A 110 -11.15 13.35 -10.35
C ARG A 110 -12.52 13.27 -9.67
N THR A 111 -13.27 12.19 -9.85
CA THR A 111 -14.54 11.96 -9.16
C THR A 111 -14.31 11.15 -7.90
N THR A 112 -14.90 11.58 -6.79
CA THR A 112 -14.75 10.88 -5.52
C THR A 112 -15.53 9.57 -5.52
N LEU A 113 -14.91 8.52 -4.99
CA LEU A 113 -15.58 7.25 -4.74
C LEU A 113 -16.63 7.42 -3.64
N HIS A 114 -17.64 6.56 -3.64
CA HIS A 114 -18.60 6.55 -2.55
C HIS A 114 -17.89 6.22 -1.22
N ARG A 115 -18.08 7.06 -0.19
CA ARG A 115 -17.43 6.95 1.14
C ARG A 115 -17.50 5.57 1.77
N SER A 116 -18.58 4.82 1.54
CA SER A 116 -18.74 3.46 2.07
C SER A 116 -17.73 2.48 1.46
N TYR A 117 -17.40 2.60 0.16
CA TYR A 117 -16.36 1.77 -0.45
C TYR A 117 -14.98 2.09 0.11
N VAL A 118 -14.69 3.37 0.30
CA VAL A 118 -13.44 3.82 0.93
C VAL A 118 -13.33 3.26 2.34
N ALA A 119 -14.36 3.45 3.19
CA ALA A 119 -14.37 2.91 4.54
C ALA A 119 -14.22 1.38 4.57
N LYS A 120 -14.93 0.65 3.71
CA LYS A 120 -14.81 -0.82 3.60
C LYS A 120 -13.37 -1.24 3.30
N ALA A 121 -12.70 -0.56 2.37
CA ALA A 121 -11.29 -0.82 2.06
C ALA A 121 -10.36 -0.52 3.24
N LEU A 122 -10.44 0.70 3.81
CA LEU A 122 -9.56 1.13 4.90
C LEU A 122 -9.74 0.26 6.16
N VAL A 123 -10.99 0.01 6.57
CA VAL A 123 -11.30 -0.80 7.75
C VAL A 123 -10.93 -2.25 7.53
N GLY A 124 -11.25 -2.83 6.36
CA GLY A 124 -10.89 -4.21 6.05
C GLY A 124 -9.37 -4.44 6.07
N ALA A 125 -8.59 -3.49 5.55
CA ALA A 125 -7.13 -3.57 5.61
C ALA A 125 -6.62 -3.42 7.06
N ARG A 126 -7.15 -2.46 7.82
CA ARG A 126 -6.80 -2.27 9.24
C ARG A 126 -7.07 -3.53 10.05
N GLU A 127 -8.24 -4.15 9.88
CA GLU A 127 -8.60 -5.39 10.57
C GLU A 127 -7.62 -6.54 10.28
N LEU A 128 -7.12 -6.65 9.05
CA LEU A 128 -6.11 -7.64 8.69
C LEU A 128 -4.80 -7.43 9.47
N TYR A 129 -4.37 -6.18 9.60
CA TYR A 129 -3.15 -5.83 10.33
C TYR A 129 -3.32 -5.86 11.87
N SER A 130 -4.52 -5.62 12.38
CA SER A 130 -4.83 -5.67 13.81
C SER A 130 -4.96 -7.08 14.38
N LYS A 131 -4.97 -8.13 13.55
CA LYS A 131 -4.96 -9.53 14.01
C LYS A 131 -3.68 -9.92 14.75
N GLY A 132 -2.58 -9.20 14.53
CA GLY A 132 -1.29 -9.44 15.18
C GLY A 132 -0.72 -8.17 15.81
N SER A 133 0.01 -8.33 16.91
CA SER A 133 0.67 -7.21 17.60
C SER A 133 2.10 -6.94 17.11
N SER A 134 2.69 -7.84 16.30
CA SER A 134 4.08 -7.67 15.83
C SER A 134 4.21 -6.51 14.85
N SER A 135 5.15 -5.61 15.10
CA SER A 135 5.48 -4.49 14.20
C SER A 135 6.43 -4.89 13.07
N LEU A 136 6.92 -6.12 13.11
CA LEU A 136 7.70 -6.77 12.07
C LEU A 136 6.91 -7.95 11.51
N LEU A 137 6.70 -7.98 10.19
CA LEU A 137 6.06 -9.11 9.51
C LEU A 137 7.04 -9.81 8.58
N GLU A 138 6.76 -11.06 8.23
CA GLU A 138 7.59 -11.84 7.31
C GLU A 138 6.87 -12.07 5.97
N ILE A 139 7.62 -11.97 4.88
CA ILE A 139 7.20 -12.34 3.53
C ILE A 139 8.07 -13.50 3.07
N GLU A 140 7.47 -14.67 2.89
CA GLU A 140 8.14 -15.80 2.24
C GLU A 140 7.88 -15.75 0.73
N VAL A 141 8.93 -15.83 -0.07
CA VAL A 141 8.88 -15.90 -1.53
C VAL A 141 9.27 -17.30 -2.00
N ASP A 142 8.38 -17.95 -2.75
CA ASP A 142 8.65 -19.24 -3.37
C ASP A 142 9.29 -19.07 -4.76
N SER A 143 10.60 -18.80 -4.76
CA SER A 143 11.38 -18.64 -5.99
C SER A 143 11.37 -19.89 -6.88
N GLY A 144 11.20 -21.08 -6.29
CA GLY A 144 11.14 -22.35 -7.03
C GLY A 144 9.88 -22.48 -7.89
N ASN A 145 8.81 -21.79 -7.50
CA ASN A 145 7.58 -21.66 -8.28
C ASN A 145 7.54 -20.37 -9.12
N HIS A 146 8.69 -19.73 -9.35
CA HIS A 146 8.82 -18.46 -10.07
C HIS A 146 8.02 -17.31 -9.45
N GLN A 147 7.74 -17.37 -8.15
CA GLN A 147 7.10 -16.27 -7.46
C GLN A 147 8.10 -15.10 -7.33
N LYS A 148 7.64 -13.88 -7.60
CA LYS A 148 8.40 -12.65 -7.41
C LYS A 148 7.80 -11.79 -6.30
N LEU A 149 8.65 -11.03 -5.62
CA LEU A 149 8.24 -9.91 -4.77
C LEU A 149 8.64 -8.60 -5.48
N ILE A 150 7.67 -7.71 -5.64
CA ILE A 150 7.87 -6.37 -6.18
C ILE A 150 7.82 -5.41 -5.00
N VAL A 151 8.95 -4.75 -4.73
CA VAL A 151 9.03 -3.72 -3.69
C VAL A 151 8.86 -2.37 -4.38
N VAL A 152 7.85 -1.63 -3.95
CA VAL A 152 7.53 -0.28 -4.45
C VAL A 152 7.82 0.69 -3.33
N GLY A 153 8.61 1.73 -3.60
CA GLY A 153 8.83 2.83 -2.67
C GLY A 153 7.67 3.81 -2.66
N ASP A 154 7.99 5.07 -2.42
CA ASP A 154 7.04 6.17 -2.24
C ASP A 154 6.15 6.35 -3.47
N LEU A 155 4.86 6.61 -3.22
CA LEU A 155 3.85 6.89 -4.25
C LEU A 155 3.32 8.32 -4.14
N HIS A 156 3.27 8.90 -2.95
CA HIS A 156 2.89 10.30 -2.72
C HIS A 156 1.65 10.77 -3.50
N GLY A 157 0.56 10.00 -3.44
CA GLY A 157 -0.69 10.33 -4.12
C GLY A 157 -0.62 10.33 -5.66
N GLN A 158 0.40 9.71 -6.26
CA GLN A 158 0.55 9.60 -7.71
C GLN A 158 -0.18 8.38 -8.27
N ILE A 159 -1.51 8.48 -8.39
CA ILE A 159 -2.34 7.35 -8.83
C ILE A 159 -1.96 6.80 -10.22
N ASN A 160 -1.56 7.66 -11.16
CA ASN A 160 -1.16 7.23 -12.50
C ASN A 160 0.09 6.35 -12.49
N ASP A 161 1.05 6.66 -11.61
CA ASP A 161 2.27 5.85 -11.47
C ASP A 161 1.98 4.50 -10.82
N LEU A 162 1.08 4.47 -9.82
CA LEU A 162 0.61 3.20 -9.26
C LEU A 162 -0.08 2.34 -10.33
N LEU A 163 -0.97 2.92 -11.15
CA LEU A 163 -1.62 2.20 -12.25
C LEU A 163 -0.60 1.71 -13.29
N TRP A 164 0.44 2.50 -13.56
CA TRP A 164 1.51 2.14 -14.48
C TRP A 164 2.39 1.00 -13.95
N ILE A 165 2.73 1.01 -12.67
CA ILE A 165 3.46 -0.10 -12.00
C ILE A 165 2.68 -1.40 -12.11
N LEU A 166 1.36 -1.36 -11.83
CA LEU A 166 0.47 -2.52 -11.95
C LEU A 166 0.32 -2.98 -13.42
N HIS A 167 0.37 -2.05 -14.37
CA HIS A 167 0.35 -2.39 -15.80
C HIS A 167 1.63 -3.13 -16.23
N ILE A 168 2.81 -2.61 -15.88
CA ILE A 168 4.10 -3.20 -16.28
C ILE A 168 4.34 -4.54 -15.59
N HIS A 169 4.07 -4.63 -14.29
CA HIS A 169 4.47 -5.78 -13.49
C HIS A 169 3.34 -6.80 -13.27
N GLY A 170 2.11 -6.47 -13.68
CA GLY A 170 0.90 -7.26 -13.49
C GLY A 170 0.22 -6.95 -12.16
N LEU A 171 -0.99 -7.48 -11.94
CA LEU A 171 -1.63 -7.41 -10.63
C LEU A 171 -0.98 -8.39 -9.64
N PRO A 172 -1.12 -8.14 -8.32
CA PRO A 172 -0.80 -9.14 -7.32
C PRO A 172 -1.53 -10.46 -7.63
N ASN A 173 -0.82 -11.57 -7.46
CA ASN A 173 -1.35 -12.91 -7.66
C ASN A 173 -0.66 -13.85 -6.67
N PRO A 174 -1.40 -14.58 -5.82
CA PRO A 174 -0.83 -15.54 -4.88
C PRO A 174 0.15 -16.54 -5.52
N ALA A 175 -0.11 -16.96 -6.76
CA ALA A 175 0.73 -17.92 -7.48
C ALA A 175 1.89 -17.30 -8.27
N GLY A 176 2.04 -15.97 -8.30
CA GLY A 176 2.98 -15.32 -9.21
C GLY A 176 3.70 -14.09 -8.66
N ALA A 177 2.97 -13.08 -8.18
CA ALA A 177 3.55 -11.80 -7.81
C ALA A 177 2.99 -11.31 -6.48
N GLN A 178 3.89 -11.11 -5.51
CA GLN A 178 3.61 -10.38 -4.29
C GLN A 178 4.10 -8.93 -4.43
N TYR A 179 3.47 -8.02 -3.70
CA TYR A 179 3.81 -6.60 -3.63
C TYR A 179 4.07 -6.18 -2.18
N LEU A 180 5.13 -5.41 -1.98
CA LEU A 180 5.38 -4.67 -0.75
C LEU A 180 5.49 -3.19 -1.11
N PHE A 181 4.52 -2.39 -0.68
CA PHE A 181 4.57 -0.93 -0.78
C PHE A 181 5.19 -0.38 0.51
N ASN A 182 6.32 0.31 0.39
CA ASN A 182 7.22 0.62 1.49
C ASN A 182 6.99 2.02 2.09
N GLY A 183 5.75 2.31 2.48
CA GLY A 183 5.36 3.60 3.05
C GLY A 183 5.18 4.71 2.02
N ASP A 184 4.82 5.89 2.52
CA ASP A 184 4.68 7.14 1.77
C ASP A 184 3.73 7.04 0.57
N PHE A 185 2.52 6.55 0.88
CA PHE A 185 1.45 6.38 -0.10
C PHE A 185 0.75 7.70 -0.40
N VAL A 186 0.69 8.57 0.60
CA VAL A 186 -0.11 9.80 0.62
C VAL A 186 0.77 11.05 0.69
N ASP A 187 0.13 12.22 0.82
CA ASP A 187 0.74 13.55 0.80
C ASP A 187 1.44 13.91 -0.53
N ARG A 188 1.77 15.19 -0.69
CA ARG A 188 2.39 15.83 -1.88
C ARG A 188 1.51 15.81 -3.13
N GLY A 189 1.03 14.65 -3.56
CA GLY A 189 0.12 14.50 -4.70
C GLY A 189 -1.36 14.72 -4.34
N GLU A 190 -2.20 14.83 -5.36
CA GLU A 190 -3.63 15.18 -5.23
C GLU A 190 -4.56 13.97 -5.09
N TYR A 191 -4.02 12.76 -5.26
CA TYR A 191 -4.80 11.51 -5.31
C TYR A 191 -4.42 10.53 -4.18
N GLY A 192 -4.10 11.04 -3.00
CA GLY A 192 -3.73 10.23 -1.84
C GLY A 192 -4.84 9.28 -1.42
N MET A 193 -6.10 9.73 -1.42
CA MET A 193 -7.24 8.89 -1.06
C MET A 193 -7.48 7.76 -2.06
N GLU A 194 -7.26 8.01 -3.35
CA GLU A 194 -7.40 7.02 -4.41
C GLU A 194 -6.31 5.96 -4.35
N VAL A 195 -5.05 6.38 -4.15
CA VAL A 195 -3.92 5.46 -3.93
C VAL A 195 -4.18 4.60 -2.71
N LEU A 196 -4.48 5.21 -1.55
CA LEU A 196 -4.71 4.47 -0.31
C LEU A 196 -5.88 3.49 -0.43
N THR A 197 -6.98 3.91 -1.07
CA THR A 197 -8.16 3.04 -1.30
C THR A 197 -7.82 1.85 -2.19
N LEU A 198 -7.04 2.06 -3.27
CA LEU A 198 -6.64 0.99 -4.17
C LEU A 198 -5.70 -0.02 -3.47
N LEU A 199 -4.70 0.47 -2.74
CA LEU A 199 -3.80 -0.37 -1.95
C LEU A 199 -4.56 -1.22 -0.92
N CYS A 200 -5.48 -0.62 -0.18
CA CYS A 200 -6.29 -1.32 0.82
C CYS A 200 -7.24 -2.33 0.17
N THR A 201 -7.86 -1.99 -0.97
CA THR A 201 -8.71 -2.93 -1.72
C THR A 201 -7.93 -4.15 -2.17
N MET A 202 -6.72 -3.96 -2.73
CA MET A 202 -5.84 -5.07 -3.11
C MET A 202 -5.36 -5.86 -1.89
N LYS A 203 -5.10 -5.22 -0.74
CA LYS A 203 -4.81 -5.91 0.53
C LYS A 203 -5.96 -6.79 0.99
N CYS A 204 -7.19 -6.31 0.92
CA CYS A 204 -8.37 -7.09 1.28
C CYS A 204 -8.61 -8.26 0.32
N LEU A 205 -8.38 -8.08 -0.98
CA LEU A 205 -8.55 -9.12 -1.99
C LEU A 205 -7.44 -10.19 -1.91
N TRP A 206 -6.19 -9.78 -1.70
CA TRP A 206 -5.04 -10.66 -1.62
C TRP A 206 -4.20 -10.43 -0.35
N PRO A 207 -4.71 -10.82 0.84
CA PRO A 207 -4.05 -10.54 2.13
C PRO A 207 -2.62 -11.06 2.27
N ASN A 208 -2.28 -12.14 1.55
CA ASN A 208 -0.96 -12.77 1.58
C ASN A 208 -0.05 -12.35 0.41
N SER A 209 -0.49 -11.45 -0.46
CA SER A 209 0.28 -11.02 -1.63
C SER A 209 0.40 -9.51 -1.77
N VAL A 210 -0.29 -8.74 -0.94
CA VAL A 210 -0.11 -7.30 -0.83
C VAL A 210 0.26 -6.97 0.61
N HIS A 211 1.35 -6.24 0.74
CA HIS A 211 1.98 -5.87 2.00
C HIS A 211 2.26 -4.37 1.98
N LEU A 212 2.06 -3.71 3.12
CA LEU A 212 2.17 -2.27 3.28
C LEU A 212 3.02 -2.04 4.52
N ASN A 213 4.14 -1.33 4.40
CA ASN A 213 4.84 -0.75 5.54
C ASN A 213 4.26 0.64 5.82
N ARG A 214 4.36 1.08 7.07
CA ARG A 214 4.16 2.48 7.44
C ARG A 214 5.36 3.31 6.93
N GLY A 215 5.11 4.46 6.32
CA GLY A 215 6.10 5.51 6.06
C GLY A 215 5.97 6.67 7.04
N ASN A 216 6.83 7.68 6.92
CA ASN A 216 6.72 8.86 7.77
C ASN A 216 5.54 9.76 7.38
N HIS A 217 5.08 9.67 6.13
CA HIS A 217 3.88 10.35 5.66
C HIS A 217 2.57 9.68 6.11
N GLU A 218 2.60 8.47 6.68
CA GLU A 218 1.45 7.87 7.36
C GLU A 218 1.37 8.30 8.84
N THR A 219 1.47 9.62 9.08
CA THR A 219 1.37 10.27 10.39
C THR A 219 0.53 11.54 10.32
N LEU A 220 -0.17 11.88 11.41
CA LEU A 220 -1.07 13.03 11.43
C LEU A 220 -0.33 14.34 11.15
N ASN A 221 0.85 14.51 11.73
CA ASN A 221 1.65 15.72 11.55
C ASN A 221 2.08 15.91 10.09
N ALA A 222 2.50 14.83 9.42
CA ALA A 222 2.83 14.89 8.00
C ALA A 222 1.58 15.20 7.17
N ASN A 223 0.46 14.53 7.44
CA ASN A 223 -0.77 14.73 6.67
C ASN A 223 -1.34 16.15 6.75
N ILE A 224 -1.21 16.79 7.92
CA ILE A 224 -1.57 18.21 8.09
C ILE A 224 -0.63 19.11 7.30
N ALA A 225 0.68 18.82 7.32
CA ALA A 225 1.69 19.67 6.72
C ALA A 225 1.78 19.54 5.18
N TYR A 226 1.52 18.35 4.65
CA TYR A 226 1.87 18.00 3.27
C TYR A 226 0.69 17.63 2.37
N GLY A 227 -0.55 17.78 2.85
CA GLY A 227 -1.74 17.92 2.00
C GLY A 227 -2.77 16.79 2.10
N PHE A 228 -2.45 15.63 2.68
CA PHE A 228 -3.40 14.52 2.74
C PHE A 228 -4.58 14.78 3.68
N ALA A 229 -4.36 15.43 4.83
CA ALA A 229 -5.45 15.77 5.74
C ALA A 229 -6.47 16.72 5.09
N PRO A 230 -6.08 17.86 4.48
CA PRO A 230 -7.04 18.70 3.76
C PRO A 230 -7.66 17.99 2.55
N GLU A 231 -6.93 17.14 1.82
CA GLU A 231 -7.50 16.31 0.73
C GLU A 231 -8.63 15.41 1.24
N CYS A 232 -8.37 14.60 2.28
CA CYS A 232 -9.32 13.65 2.85
C CYS A 232 -10.56 14.36 3.42
N ILE A 233 -10.36 15.47 4.15
CA ILE A 233 -11.46 16.25 4.72
C ILE A 233 -12.31 16.90 3.61
N HIS A 234 -11.68 17.38 2.54
CA HIS A 234 -12.38 17.98 1.41
C HIS A 234 -13.20 16.95 0.62
N LYS A 235 -12.61 15.79 0.33
CA LYS A 235 -13.28 14.70 -0.43
C LYS A 235 -14.34 13.97 0.41
N TYR A 236 -14.13 13.88 1.73
CA TYR A 236 -14.95 13.08 2.64
C TYR A 236 -15.30 13.85 3.92
N SER A 237 -14.53 13.67 4.99
CA SER A 237 -14.87 14.18 6.32
C SER A 237 -13.68 14.10 7.28
N ASN A 238 -13.80 14.77 8.43
CA ASN A 238 -12.83 14.64 9.52
C ASN A 238 -12.84 13.21 10.11
N GLU A 239 -14.00 12.57 10.14
CA GLU A 239 -14.17 11.21 10.61
C GLU A 239 -13.46 10.20 9.70
N MET A 240 -13.51 10.39 8.38
CA MET A 240 -12.75 9.59 7.43
C MET A 240 -11.24 9.77 7.63
N MET A 241 -10.80 11.00 7.92
CA MET A 241 -9.39 11.24 8.24
C MET A 241 -8.94 10.49 9.50
N GLN A 242 -9.80 10.40 10.52
CA GLN A 242 -9.52 9.59 11.72
C GLN A 242 -9.47 8.08 11.42
N ILE A 243 -10.33 7.58 10.53
CA ILE A 243 -10.26 6.18 10.05
C ILE A 243 -8.93 5.92 9.33
N CYS A 244 -8.45 6.86 8.51
CA CYS A 244 -7.14 6.77 7.86
C CYS A 244 -6.01 6.70 8.90
N GLN A 245 -6.04 7.54 9.94
CA GLN A 245 -5.05 7.49 11.02
C GLN A 245 -5.03 6.14 11.74
N TRP A 246 -6.19 5.56 12.06
CA TRP A 246 -6.24 4.24 12.69
C TRP A 246 -5.74 3.11 11.78
N LEU A 247 -5.92 3.24 10.46
CA LEU A 247 -5.27 2.33 9.51
C LEU A 247 -3.74 2.50 9.58
N PHE A 248 -3.24 3.73 9.52
CA PHE A 248 -1.80 4.02 9.55
C PHE A 248 -1.12 3.50 10.82
N GLU A 249 -1.76 3.68 11.97
CA GLU A 249 -1.32 3.13 13.26
C GLU A 249 -1.29 1.59 13.28
N ALA A 250 -2.09 0.92 12.45
CA ALA A 250 -2.09 -0.53 12.36
C ALA A 250 -1.00 -1.08 11.41
N LEU A 251 -0.46 -0.27 10.51
CA LEU A 251 0.53 -0.71 9.52
C LEU A 251 1.85 -1.14 10.18
N PRO A 252 2.42 -2.29 9.81
CA PRO A 252 3.72 -2.73 10.31
C PRO A 252 4.82 -1.75 9.91
N LEU A 253 5.91 -1.75 10.69
CA LEU A 253 7.05 -0.85 10.47
C LEU A 253 8.09 -1.48 9.54
N VAL A 254 8.21 -2.81 9.57
CA VAL A 254 9.25 -3.55 8.85
C VAL A 254 8.67 -4.85 8.28
N HIS A 255 9.13 -5.22 7.07
CA HIS A 255 8.99 -6.58 6.56
C HIS A 255 10.36 -7.26 6.42
N ILE A 256 10.44 -8.52 6.83
CA ILE A 256 11.57 -9.41 6.57
C ILE A 256 11.21 -10.34 5.42
N VAL A 257 11.95 -10.25 4.33
CA VAL A 257 11.76 -11.08 3.14
C VAL A 257 12.72 -12.26 3.19
N THR A 258 12.17 -13.46 2.98
CA THR A 258 12.93 -14.71 2.88
C THR A 258 12.59 -15.42 1.57
N SER A 259 13.52 -16.21 1.04
CA SER A 259 13.23 -17.15 -0.06
C SER A 259 13.17 -18.56 0.49
N LYS A 260 12.06 -19.27 0.24
CA LYS A 260 11.84 -20.63 0.72
C LYS A 260 12.91 -21.59 0.23
N GLU A 261 13.19 -21.56 -1.07
CA GLU A 261 14.18 -22.42 -1.71
C GLU A 261 15.61 -22.04 -1.31
N ALA A 262 15.94 -20.74 -1.32
CA ALA A 262 17.27 -20.28 -0.90
C ALA A 262 17.53 -20.63 0.57
N SER A 263 16.52 -20.52 1.44
CA SER A 263 16.61 -20.92 2.85
C SER A 263 16.81 -22.43 2.99
N ALA A 264 16.06 -23.24 2.25
CA ALA A 264 16.18 -24.69 2.29
C ALA A 264 17.56 -25.17 1.79
N TRP A 265 18.02 -24.65 0.65
CA TRP A 265 19.34 -24.95 0.10
C TRP A 265 20.46 -24.48 1.03
N ALA A 266 20.39 -23.25 1.55
CA ALA A 266 21.42 -22.71 2.43
C ALA A 266 21.54 -23.54 3.71
N THR A 267 20.41 -23.90 4.32
CA THR A 267 20.37 -24.78 5.51
C THR A 267 21.00 -26.14 5.22
N GLN A 268 20.66 -26.78 4.09
CA GLN A 268 21.21 -28.08 3.70
C GLN A 268 22.72 -28.01 3.42
N ALA A 269 23.20 -26.91 2.84
CA ALA A 269 24.59 -26.69 2.48
C ALA A 269 25.44 -26.10 3.62
N GLY A 270 24.85 -25.85 4.80
CA GLY A 270 25.53 -25.25 5.96
C GLY A 270 25.83 -23.75 5.81
N TYR A 271 25.15 -23.05 4.90
CA TYR A 271 25.26 -21.61 4.71
C TYR A 271 24.17 -20.86 5.49
N PRO A 272 24.45 -19.60 5.92
CA PRO A 272 23.44 -18.76 6.53
C PRO A 272 22.35 -18.39 5.52
N THR A 273 21.09 -18.47 5.95
CA THR A 273 19.96 -17.97 5.17
C THR A 273 20.08 -16.46 4.97
N VAL A 274 19.96 -15.99 3.72
CA VAL A 274 19.88 -14.57 3.42
C VAL A 274 18.45 -14.10 3.66
N LYS A 275 18.31 -13.15 4.59
CA LYS A 275 17.07 -12.41 4.84
C LYS A 275 17.27 -10.96 4.40
N ILE A 276 16.26 -10.37 3.78
CA ILE A 276 16.27 -8.95 3.39
C ILE A 276 15.31 -8.21 4.31
N MET A 277 15.79 -7.18 4.99
CA MET A 277 14.93 -6.29 5.76
C MET A 277 14.51 -5.10 4.90
N VAL A 278 13.21 -4.85 4.85
CA VAL A 278 12.62 -3.72 4.13
C VAL A 278 11.93 -2.81 5.13
N VAL A 279 12.42 -1.58 5.20
CA VAL A 279 12.01 -0.51 6.11
C VAL A 279 11.89 0.78 5.30
N HIS A 280 10.98 1.67 5.67
CA HIS A 280 10.76 2.92 4.93
C HIS A 280 11.95 3.88 5.05
N GLY A 281 12.28 4.30 6.28
CA GLY A 281 13.43 5.17 6.53
C GLY A 281 14.73 4.37 6.54
N GLY A 282 15.17 3.97 7.74
CA GLY A 282 16.47 3.36 7.86
C GLY A 282 16.71 2.58 9.16
N LEU A 283 17.98 2.36 9.45
CA LEU A 283 18.40 1.66 10.65
C LEU A 283 18.34 2.59 11.87
N PRO A 284 18.00 2.05 13.06
CA PRO A 284 18.01 2.83 14.28
C PRO A 284 19.39 3.37 14.63
N ARG A 285 19.43 4.55 15.24
CA ARG A 285 20.66 5.21 15.72
C ARG A 285 21.33 4.47 16.87
N ARG A 286 20.63 3.53 17.49
CA ARG A 286 21.14 2.72 18.61
C ARG A 286 21.84 1.46 18.10
N ASP A 287 22.97 1.15 18.72
CA ASP A 287 23.66 -0.11 18.49
C ASP A 287 22.85 -1.29 19.05
N LYS A 288 23.03 -2.45 18.41
CA LYS A 288 22.53 -3.75 18.87
C LYS A 288 21.00 -3.84 19.00
N VAL A 289 20.25 -3.02 18.28
CA VAL A 289 18.81 -3.25 18.09
C VAL A 289 18.63 -4.56 17.31
N THR A 290 17.78 -5.43 17.86
CA THR A 290 17.46 -6.75 17.30
C THR A 290 16.13 -6.74 16.56
N LEU A 291 15.83 -7.80 15.81
CA LEU A 291 14.53 -7.95 15.16
C LEU A 291 13.41 -8.16 16.19
N GLU A 292 13.73 -8.80 17.32
CA GLU A 292 12.84 -8.97 18.46
C GLU A 292 12.44 -7.61 19.04
N ASP A 293 13.40 -6.71 19.26
CA ASP A 293 13.12 -5.35 19.73
C ASP A 293 12.15 -4.61 18.77
N ILE A 294 12.34 -4.76 17.46
CA ILE A 294 11.45 -4.17 16.44
C ILE A 294 10.06 -4.82 16.48
N SER A 295 9.98 -6.13 16.67
CA SER A 295 8.72 -6.87 16.69
C SER A 295 7.83 -6.48 17.87
N GLU A 296 8.43 -6.09 19.00
CA GLU A 296 7.75 -5.75 20.25
C GLU A 296 7.26 -4.29 20.33
N ILE A 297 7.66 -3.44 19.37
CA ILE A 297 7.20 -2.03 19.32
C ILE A 297 5.68 -1.97 19.29
N PHE A 298 5.07 -1.21 20.20
CA PHE A 298 3.65 -0.90 20.15
C PHE A 298 3.37 0.13 19.05
N ARG A 299 3.08 -0.33 17.82
CA ARG A 299 2.86 0.55 16.67
C ARG A 299 1.51 1.26 16.61
N PHE A 300 0.51 0.83 17.39
CA PHE A 300 -0.86 1.33 17.37
C PHE A 300 -1.00 2.70 18.06
N GLN A 301 -0.17 3.64 17.63
CA GLN A 301 -0.06 5.01 18.12
C GLN A 301 0.46 5.92 17.01
N ASP A 302 0.13 7.21 17.11
CA ASP A 302 0.80 8.23 16.31
C ASP A 302 2.25 8.45 16.79
N ILE A 303 3.05 9.04 15.91
CA ILE A 303 4.51 9.09 16.06
C ILE A 303 4.91 10.45 16.61
N PRO A 304 5.51 10.52 17.82
CA PRO A 304 5.90 11.79 18.39
C PRO A 304 7.08 12.37 17.58
N THR A 305 6.93 13.60 17.11
CA THR A 305 8.00 14.35 16.40
C THR A 305 9.24 14.60 17.28
N ARG A 306 9.12 14.40 18.58
CA ARG A 306 10.20 14.48 19.57
C ARG A 306 10.09 13.26 20.48
N PRO A 307 10.72 12.13 20.11
CA PRO A 307 10.66 10.92 20.93
C PRO A 307 11.26 11.19 22.31
N LYS A 308 10.61 10.65 23.34
CA LYS A 308 11.01 10.80 24.76
C LYS A 308 11.34 9.46 25.44
N THR A 309 11.09 8.36 24.74
CA THR A 309 11.34 6.99 25.20
C THR A 309 12.19 6.28 24.16
N GLU A 310 12.90 5.23 24.57
CA GLU A 310 13.74 4.44 23.65
C GLU A 310 12.90 3.79 22.55
N GLU A 311 11.71 3.30 22.90
CA GLU A 311 10.76 2.73 21.93
C GLU A 311 10.28 3.77 20.91
N ALA A 312 9.94 4.99 21.37
CA ALA A 312 9.52 6.05 20.45
C ALA A 312 10.67 6.51 19.54
N GLU A 313 11.91 6.50 20.03
CA GLU A 313 13.10 6.79 19.23
C GLU A 313 13.33 5.70 18.18
N LEU A 314 13.23 4.43 18.56
CA LEU A 314 13.35 3.31 17.63
C LEU A 314 12.26 3.37 16.55
N LEU A 315 10.99 3.59 16.94
CA LEU A 315 9.88 3.75 16.01
C LEU A 315 10.12 4.93 15.06
N PHE A 316 10.58 6.06 15.58
CA PHE A 316 10.88 7.25 14.77
C PHE A 316 12.00 6.98 13.77
N ASP A 317 13.10 6.36 14.18
CA ASP A 317 14.26 6.10 13.32
C ASP A 317 13.91 5.16 12.16
N LEU A 318 13.08 4.14 12.39
CA LEU A 318 12.61 3.23 11.34
C LEU A 318 11.86 3.97 10.21
N LEU A 319 11.36 5.18 10.46
CA LEU A 319 10.59 5.95 9.49
C LEU A 319 11.31 7.19 8.99
N TRP A 320 12.35 7.67 9.67
CA TRP A 320 13.00 8.95 9.35
C TRP A 320 14.51 8.87 9.13
N ALA A 321 15.16 7.76 9.46
CA ALA A 321 16.62 7.66 9.35
C ALA A 321 17.06 7.55 7.89
N ASP A 322 18.03 8.38 7.50
CA ASP A 322 18.70 8.30 6.20
C ASP A 322 20.09 7.66 6.33
N PRO A 323 20.57 6.94 5.30
CA PRO A 323 21.93 6.43 5.28
C PRO A 323 22.95 7.55 5.04
N LEU A 324 24.15 7.39 5.61
CA LEU A 324 25.32 8.22 5.32
C LEU A 324 26.35 7.40 4.54
N GLU A 325 27.02 8.02 3.57
CA GLU A 325 28.13 7.38 2.85
C GLU A 325 29.33 7.10 3.77
N THR A 326 29.55 7.97 4.76
CA THR A 326 30.65 7.85 5.72
C THR A 326 30.24 7.05 6.95
N ARG A 327 31.21 6.33 7.54
CA ARG A 327 31.01 5.67 8.84
C ARG A 327 30.72 6.72 9.92
N GLY A 328 29.58 6.61 10.59
CA GLY A 328 29.19 7.50 11.67
C GLY A 328 27.67 7.54 11.86
N ARG A 329 27.20 8.47 12.69
CA ARG A 329 25.79 8.81 12.93
C ARG A 329 25.69 10.33 13.04
N GLU A 330 24.56 10.90 12.63
CA GLU A 330 24.21 12.32 12.82
C GLU A 330 23.07 12.50 13.82
#